data_AF-H6V732-F1
#
_entry.id   AF-H6V732-F1
#
_cell.length_a   1.000
_cell.length_b   1.000
_cell.length_c   1.000
_cell.angle_alpha   90.00
_cell.angle_beta   90.00
_cell.angle_gamma   90.00
#
_symmetry.space_group_name_H-M   'P 1'
#
loop_
_entity.id
_entity.type
_entity.pdbx_description
1 polymer ?
#
loop_
_entity_poly.entity_id
_entity_poly.type
_entity_poly.pdbx_seq_one_letter_code
_entity_poly.pdbx_strand_id
1 'polypeptide(L)'
;LQEVIKRLALARFDVAFHLRHNGKTILSLHEAHDDAARARRVSAICGAGFLEQALPIEIERNGLRLWGWVGLPTFSRSQADLQYFFVNGRAVRDKLVAHAVRQAYRDVLFNGRHPTFVLFFEVDPSVVDVNVHPTKHEVRFRDGRMVHDFLYGTLHRALGDVRPDDQLAAPIVTAIVRPTGPEAGEFGPQGEMSLAANLLQSPQAQPSYTAPGSGAGAGYQYQYTPRPQSALPVAEAQAAYREFFAPLPGAESGAAACR
;
A
#
# COMPACT_ATOMS: atom_id res chain seq x y z
N LEU A 1 -3.56 -9.05 -20.42
CA LEU A 1 -4.69 -8.09 -20.30
C LEU A 1 -4.60 -7.24 -19.04
N GLN A 2 -4.54 -7.83 -17.84
CA GLN A 2 -4.48 -7.10 -16.56
C GLN A 2 -3.37 -6.04 -16.51
N GLU A 3 -2.15 -6.36 -16.95
CA GLU A 3 -1.03 -5.41 -16.98
C GLU A 3 -1.26 -4.20 -17.90
N VAL A 4 -1.96 -4.39 -19.03
CA VAL A 4 -2.30 -3.28 -19.94
C VAL A 4 -3.29 -2.34 -19.26
N ILE A 5 -4.26 -2.89 -18.54
CA ILE A 5 -5.25 -2.11 -17.79
C ILE A 5 -4.59 -1.34 -16.65
N LYS A 6 -3.65 -1.95 -15.92
CA LYS A 6 -2.86 -1.25 -14.90
C LYS A 6 -2.12 -0.04 -15.47
N ARG A 7 -1.47 -0.20 -16.64
CA ARG A 7 -0.79 0.92 -17.32
C ARG A 7 -1.74 2.03 -17.73
N LEU A 8 -2.89 1.69 -18.30
CA LEU A 8 -3.92 2.68 -18.66
C LEU A 8 -4.44 3.42 -17.43
N ALA A 9 -4.67 2.70 -16.33
CA ALA A 9 -5.16 3.27 -15.08
C ALA A 9 -4.16 4.22 -14.40
N LEU A 10 -2.86 3.95 -14.56
CA LEU A 10 -1.78 4.85 -14.14
C LEU A 10 -1.57 6.03 -15.10
N ALA A 11 -1.80 5.84 -16.40
CA ALA A 11 -1.64 6.91 -17.39
C ALA A 11 -2.71 8.00 -17.27
N ARG A 12 -3.93 7.64 -16.84
CA ARG A 12 -5.09 8.54 -16.74
C ARG A 12 -5.76 8.41 -15.38
N PHE A 13 -5.44 9.34 -14.48
CA PHE A 13 -6.02 9.42 -13.14
C PHE A 13 -7.48 9.91 -13.14
N ASP A 14 -7.86 10.64 -14.18
CA ASP A 14 -9.17 11.23 -14.44
C ASP A 14 -10.27 10.20 -14.78
N VAL A 15 -9.91 8.96 -15.12
CA VAL A 15 -10.88 7.93 -15.53
C VAL A 15 -10.96 6.82 -14.48
N ALA A 16 -12.16 6.40 -14.10
CA ALA A 16 -12.38 5.22 -13.24
C ALA A 16 -12.24 3.90 -14.02
N PHE A 17 -11.66 2.87 -13.39
CA PHE A 17 -11.43 1.56 -14.02
C PHE A 17 -12.04 0.43 -13.19
N HIS A 18 -12.87 -0.39 -13.83
CA HIS A 18 -13.41 -1.62 -13.23
C HIS A 18 -13.08 -2.82 -14.12
N LEU A 19 -12.32 -3.78 -13.59
CA LEU A 19 -11.97 -5.02 -14.25
C LEU A 19 -12.59 -6.20 -13.50
N ARG A 20 -13.43 -6.96 -14.19
CA ARG A 20 -14.02 -8.21 -13.68
C ARG A 20 -13.62 -9.38 -14.56
N HIS A 21 -13.38 -10.52 -13.96
CA HIS A 21 -13.08 -11.77 -14.65
C HIS A 21 -13.81 -12.92 -13.96
N ASN A 22 -14.59 -13.69 -14.72
CA ASN A 22 -15.38 -14.82 -14.20
C ASN A 22 -16.22 -14.45 -12.96
N GLY A 23 -16.90 -13.30 -13.03
CA GLY A 23 -17.76 -12.79 -11.96
C GLY A 23 -17.02 -12.08 -10.80
N LYS A 24 -15.70 -12.32 -10.63
CA LYS A 24 -14.88 -11.71 -9.58
C LYS A 24 -14.29 -10.38 -10.02
N THR A 25 -14.34 -9.37 -9.15
CA THR A 25 -13.68 -8.08 -9.37
C THR A 25 -12.18 -8.23 -9.12
N ILE A 26 -11.37 -7.97 -10.15
CA ILE A 26 -9.90 -7.98 -10.06
C ILE A 26 -9.40 -6.60 -9.66
N LEU A 27 -9.94 -5.55 -10.27
CA LEU A 27 -9.49 -4.18 -10.08
C LEU A 27 -10.69 -3.23 -10.05
N SER A 28 -10.71 -2.32 -9.08
CA SER A 28 -11.71 -1.27 -8.98
C SER A 28 -11.01 0.01 -8.52
N LEU A 29 -10.91 0.98 -9.41
CA LEU A 29 -10.17 2.23 -9.19
C LEU A 29 -11.10 3.41 -9.49
N HIS A 30 -11.27 4.28 -8.50
CA HIS A 30 -12.03 5.53 -8.62
C HIS A 30 -11.14 6.64 -9.16
N GLU A 31 -11.72 7.59 -9.89
CA GLU A 31 -11.05 8.81 -10.37
C GLU A 31 -10.29 9.54 -9.25
N ALA A 32 -9.17 10.13 -9.63
CA ALA A 32 -8.20 10.71 -8.70
C ALA A 32 -7.75 12.09 -9.19
N HIS A 33 -8.45 13.12 -8.71
CA HIS A 33 -8.13 14.52 -9.06
C HIS A 33 -7.04 15.10 -8.17
N ASP A 34 -7.05 14.73 -6.87
CA ASP A 34 -6.08 15.20 -5.87
C ASP A 34 -4.83 14.32 -5.77
N ASP A 35 -3.72 14.86 -5.31
CA ASP A 35 -2.46 14.11 -5.14
C ASP A 35 -2.59 12.94 -4.16
N ALA A 36 -3.35 13.11 -3.08
CA ALA A 36 -3.68 12.03 -2.15
C ALA A 36 -4.51 10.92 -2.82
N ALA A 37 -5.41 11.28 -3.75
CA ALA A 37 -6.17 10.30 -4.53
C ALA A 37 -5.28 9.58 -5.55
N ARG A 38 -4.33 10.28 -6.18
CA ARG A 38 -3.35 9.69 -7.10
C ARG A 38 -2.45 8.69 -6.37
N ALA A 39 -1.93 9.06 -5.21
CA ALA A 39 -1.15 8.17 -4.35
C ALA A 39 -1.93 6.91 -3.94
N ARG A 40 -3.21 7.05 -3.54
CA ARG A 40 -4.10 5.92 -3.26
C ARG A 40 -4.28 5.00 -4.47
N ARG A 41 -4.47 5.57 -5.67
CA ARG A 41 -4.58 4.78 -6.90
C ARG A 41 -3.28 4.04 -7.21
N VAL A 42 -2.13 4.68 -7.05
CA VAL A 42 -0.83 4.02 -7.24
C VAL A 42 -0.64 2.87 -6.25
N SER A 43 -0.99 3.08 -4.97
CA SER A 43 -1.00 2.02 -3.95
C SER A 43 -1.93 0.86 -4.31
N ALA A 44 -3.13 1.12 -4.83
CA ALA A 44 -4.04 0.07 -5.28
C ALA A 44 -3.51 -0.75 -6.47
N ILE A 45 -2.63 -0.19 -7.30
CA ILE A 45 -2.06 -0.85 -8.49
C ILE A 45 -0.75 -1.56 -8.18
N CYS A 46 0.16 -0.89 -7.47
CA CYS A 46 1.51 -1.37 -7.14
C CYS A 46 1.57 -2.14 -5.82
N GLY A 47 0.53 -2.04 -4.99
CA GLY A 47 0.46 -2.58 -3.64
C GLY A 47 0.79 -1.53 -2.57
N ALA A 48 0.24 -1.71 -1.37
CA ALA A 48 0.43 -0.78 -0.24
C ALA A 48 1.91 -0.58 0.13
N GLY A 49 2.68 -1.67 0.16
CA GLY A 49 4.10 -1.62 0.47
C GLY A 49 4.95 -0.80 -0.52
N PHE A 50 4.50 -0.62 -1.76
CA PHE A 50 5.20 0.28 -2.68
C PHE A 50 5.09 1.73 -2.22
N LEU A 51 3.90 2.20 -1.83
CA LEU A 51 3.72 3.61 -1.45
C LEU A 51 4.46 3.94 -0.14
N GLU A 52 4.49 3.00 0.81
CA GLU A 52 5.24 3.14 2.07
C GLU A 52 6.75 3.24 1.86
N GLN A 53 7.26 2.56 0.83
CA GLN A 53 8.69 2.53 0.50
C GLN A 53 9.02 3.32 -0.77
N ALA A 54 8.17 4.26 -1.15
CA ALA A 54 8.40 5.13 -2.30
C ALA A 54 8.61 6.58 -1.87
N LEU A 55 9.56 7.22 -2.53
CA LEU A 55 9.84 8.63 -2.42
C LEU A 55 9.06 9.38 -3.52
N PRO A 56 8.16 10.31 -3.17
CA PRO A 56 7.57 11.21 -4.15
C PRO A 56 8.64 12.18 -4.66
N ILE A 57 8.69 12.40 -5.98
CA ILE A 57 9.56 13.37 -6.61
C ILE A 57 8.75 14.30 -7.51
N GLU A 58 9.14 15.57 -7.56
CA GLU A 58 8.63 16.55 -8.51
C GLU A 58 9.72 17.57 -8.80
N ILE A 59 10.22 17.56 -10.04
CA ILE A 59 11.30 18.44 -10.50
C ILE A 59 10.98 18.92 -11.90
N GLU A 60 11.11 20.23 -12.11
CA GLU A 60 10.99 20.88 -13.41
C GLU A 60 12.27 21.67 -13.73
N ARG A 61 12.86 21.43 -14.91
CA ARG A 61 14.04 22.14 -15.42
C ARG A 61 14.03 22.17 -16.94
N ASN A 62 14.38 23.31 -17.53
CA ASN A 62 14.54 23.47 -18.99
C ASN A 62 13.31 23.02 -19.80
N GLY A 63 12.10 23.24 -19.29
CA GLY A 63 10.85 22.77 -19.92
C GLY A 63 10.64 21.26 -19.89
N LEU A 64 11.44 20.53 -19.09
CA LEU A 64 11.26 19.13 -18.76
C LEU A 64 10.74 19.04 -17.34
N ARG A 65 9.62 18.36 -17.14
CA ARG A 65 9.05 18.09 -15.82
C ARG A 65 8.98 16.60 -15.58
N LEU A 66 9.50 16.16 -14.45
CA LEU A 66 9.43 14.79 -13.98
C LEU A 66 8.77 14.77 -12.61
N TRP A 67 7.70 13.99 -12.50
CA TRP A 67 7.03 13.77 -11.23
C TRP A 67 6.60 12.32 -11.06
N GLY A 68 6.32 11.92 -9.83
CA GLY A 68 5.84 10.57 -9.51
C GLY A 68 6.52 9.98 -8.29
N TRP A 69 6.65 8.66 -8.28
CA TRP A 69 7.11 7.89 -7.13
C TRP A 69 8.26 6.97 -7.50
N VAL A 70 9.30 6.98 -6.68
CA VAL A 70 10.54 6.26 -6.88
C VAL A 70 10.76 5.36 -5.69
N GLY A 71 10.81 4.04 -5.90
CA GLY A 71 11.01 3.08 -4.83
C GLY A 71 12.40 3.22 -4.22
N LEU A 72 12.46 3.16 -2.88
CA LEU A 72 13.71 3.15 -2.15
C LEU A 72 14.55 1.92 -2.53
N PRO A 73 15.89 1.98 -2.42
CA PRO A 73 16.75 0.85 -2.74
C PRO A 73 16.45 -0.41 -1.90
N THR A 74 15.87 -0.23 -0.71
CA THR A 74 15.37 -1.29 0.17
C THR A 74 14.19 -2.05 -0.44
N PHE A 75 13.32 -1.37 -1.20
CA PHE A 75 12.19 -1.97 -1.91
C PHE A 75 12.54 -2.29 -3.36
N SER A 76 13.21 -3.42 -3.51
CA SER A 76 13.72 -3.91 -4.79
C SER A 76 13.03 -5.20 -5.21
N ARG A 77 12.91 -5.41 -6.52
CA ARG A 77 12.22 -6.58 -7.10
C ARG A 77 13.19 -7.49 -7.80
N SER A 78 12.88 -8.79 -7.82
CA SER A 78 13.61 -9.79 -8.61
C SER A 78 13.27 -9.71 -10.10
N GLN A 79 12.18 -9.04 -10.47
CA GLN A 79 11.77 -8.81 -11.86
C GLN A 79 11.42 -7.34 -12.09
N ALA A 80 11.44 -6.91 -13.36
CA ALA A 80 11.07 -5.56 -13.78
C ALA A 80 9.54 -5.41 -13.97
N ASP A 81 8.77 -5.79 -12.95
CA ASP A 81 7.29 -5.77 -12.99
C ASP A 81 6.70 -4.41 -12.59
N LEU A 82 7.32 -3.72 -11.62
CA LEU A 82 6.88 -2.41 -11.12
C LEU A 82 7.68 -1.24 -11.74
N GLN A 83 7.81 -1.24 -13.06
CA GLN A 83 8.51 -0.19 -13.81
C GLN A 83 7.54 0.46 -14.78
N TYR A 84 7.02 1.61 -14.37
CA TYR A 84 6.06 2.39 -15.13
C TYR A 84 6.66 3.76 -15.44
N PHE A 85 6.79 4.04 -16.73
CA PHE A 85 7.25 5.32 -17.23
C PHE A 85 6.26 5.86 -18.26
N PHE A 86 5.84 7.11 -18.07
CA PHE A 86 4.89 7.77 -18.92
C PHE A 86 5.49 9.04 -19.50
N VAL A 87 5.28 9.27 -20.80
CA VAL A 87 5.65 10.53 -21.47
C VAL A 87 4.38 11.18 -21.99
N ASN A 88 4.04 12.38 -21.52
CA ASN A 88 2.82 13.11 -21.90
C ASN A 88 1.56 12.22 -21.85
N GLY A 89 1.43 11.41 -20.79
CA GLY A 89 0.30 10.50 -20.57
C GLY A 89 0.32 9.19 -21.37
N ARG A 90 1.42 8.85 -22.07
CA ARG A 90 1.57 7.57 -22.80
C ARG A 90 2.57 6.67 -22.10
N ALA A 91 2.25 5.39 -21.94
CA ALA A 91 3.20 4.41 -21.40
C ALA A 91 4.31 4.14 -22.43
N VAL A 92 5.56 4.41 -22.06
CA VAL A 92 6.73 4.28 -22.94
C VAL A 92 7.70 3.28 -22.36
N ARG A 93 8.30 2.46 -23.23
CA ARG A 93 9.40 1.55 -22.86
C ARG A 93 10.60 1.88 -23.73
N ASP A 94 11.42 2.82 -23.27
CA ASP A 94 12.63 3.21 -23.97
C ASP A 94 13.90 2.69 -23.26
N LYS A 95 14.89 2.25 -24.05
CA LYS A 95 16.16 1.71 -23.55
C LYS A 95 17.02 2.78 -22.87
N LEU A 96 16.97 4.03 -23.35
CA LEU A 96 17.68 5.17 -22.80
C LEU A 96 17.18 5.50 -21.40
N VAL A 97 15.86 5.54 -21.22
CA VAL A 97 15.23 5.76 -19.91
C VAL A 97 15.58 4.61 -18.96
N ALA A 98 15.45 3.37 -19.42
CA ALA A 98 15.80 2.20 -18.61
C ALA A 98 17.29 2.20 -18.20
N HIS A 99 18.18 2.67 -19.08
CA HIS A 99 19.60 2.83 -18.78
C HIS A 99 19.85 3.94 -17.75
N ALA A 100 19.24 5.13 -17.94
CA ALA A 100 19.38 6.27 -17.03
C ALA A 100 18.96 5.91 -15.60
N VAL A 101 17.79 5.27 -15.45
CA VAL A 101 17.29 4.82 -14.15
C VAL A 101 18.22 3.76 -13.56
N ARG A 102 18.62 2.75 -14.33
CA ARG A 102 19.54 1.72 -13.83
C ARG A 102 20.87 2.32 -13.37
N GLN A 103 21.39 3.32 -14.09
CA GLN A 103 22.62 4.02 -13.72
C GLN A 103 22.45 4.81 -12.41
N ALA A 104 21.31 5.49 -12.21
CA ALA A 104 21.04 6.22 -10.97
C ALA A 104 20.98 5.30 -9.74
N TYR A 105 20.51 4.07 -9.92
CA TYR A 105 20.42 3.06 -8.86
C TYR A 105 21.68 2.21 -8.68
N ARG A 106 22.69 2.34 -9.54
CA ARG A 106 23.85 1.43 -9.58
C ARG A 106 24.61 1.38 -8.26
N ASP A 107 24.72 2.51 -7.58
CA ASP A 107 25.52 2.63 -6.35
C ASP A 107 24.75 2.18 -5.10
N VAL A 108 23.41 2.15 -5.18
CA VAL A 108 22.52 1.86 -4.05
C VAL A 108 21.86 0.48 -4.14
N LEU A 109 21.83 -0.13 -5.32
CA LEU A 109 21.10 -1.37 -5.58
C LEU A 109 22.06 -2.55 -5.82
N PHE A 110 21.74 -3.70 -5.24
CA PHE A 110 22.52 -4.92 -5.42
C PHE A 110 22.38 -5.49 -6.85
N ASN A 111 23.43 -6.14 -7.34
CA ASN A 111 23.44 -6.77 -8.66
C ASN A 111 22.30 -7.79 -8.81
N GLY A 112 21.59 -7.73 -9.95
CA GLY A 112 20.47 -8.64 -10.26
C GLY A 112 19.12 -8.22 -9.71
N ARG A 113 19.03 -7.06 -9.03
CA ARG A 113 17.76 -6.49 -8.58
C ARG A 113 17.27 -5.40 -9.52
N HIS A 114 15.96 -5.18 -9.49
CA HIS A 114 15.27 -4.20 -10.32
C HIS A 114 14.70 -3.08 -9.46
N PRO A 115 14.95 -1.80 -9.82
CA PRO A 115 14.30 -0.68 -9.17
C PRO A 115 12.81 -0.68 -9.49
N THR A 116 12.03 -0.11 -8.58
CA THR A 116 10.59 0.07 -8.74
C THR A 116 10.28 1.56 -8.85
N PHE A 117 9.45 1.95 -9.80
CA PHE A 117 9.12 3.35 -10.01
C PHE A 117 7.85 3.52 -10.83
N VAL A 118 7.16 4.63 -10.57
CA VAL A 118 6.02 5.13 -11.34
C VAL A 118 6.29 6.59 -11.64
N LEU A 119 6.77 6.86 -12.85
CA LEU A 119 7.26 8.18 -13.25
C LEU A 119 6.48 8.74 -14.42
N PHE A 120 6.20 10.04 -14.34
CA PHE A 120 5.50 10.84 -15.32
C PHE A 120 6.43 11.93 -15.80
N PHE A 121 6.70 11.93 -17.10
CA PHE A 121 7.56 12.87 -17.78
C PHE A 121 6.73 13.73 -18.71
N GLU A 122 6.78 15.03 -18.47
CA GLU A 122 6.14 16.07 -19.27
C GLU A 122 7.22 16.85 -20.00
N VAL A 123 7.04 16.95 -21.32
CA VAL A 123 8.02 17.58 -22.22
C VAL A 123 7.30 18.10 -23.45
N ASP A 124 7.81 19.18 -24.01
CA ASP A 124 7.26 19.77 -25.23
C ASP A 124 7.22 18.73 -26.37
N PRO A 125 6.05 18.53 -27.03
CA PRO A 125 5.90 17.53 -28.08
C PRO A 125 6.77 17.78 -29.31
N SER A 126 7.27 19.00 -29.52
CA SER A 126 8.23 19.29 -30.60
C SER A 126 9.61 18.67 -30.36
N VAL A 127 9.95 18.35 -29.11
CA VAL A 127 11.25 17.78 -28.72
C VAL A 127 11.20 16.24 -28.72
N VAL A 128 10.00 15.66 -28.82
CA VAL A 128 9.76 14.22 -28.70
C VAL A 128 9.07 13.66 -29.93
N ASP A 129 9.73 12.74 -30.63
CA ASP A 129 9.13 11.99 -31.74
C ASP A 129 8.60 10.64 -31.27
N VAL A 130 7.28 10.57 -31.14
CA VAL A 130 6.54 9.35 -30.75
C VAL A 130 6.30 8.43 -31.96
N ASN A 131 6.65 8.84 -33.18
CA ASN A 131 6.16 8.22 -34.41
C ASN A 131 7.09 7.17 -35.06
N VAL A 132 8.01 6.56 -34.30
CA VAL A 132 9.15 5.82 -34.91
C VAL A 132 8.94 4.31 -35.09
N HIS A 133 8.01 3.66 -34.37
CA HIS A 133 7.78 2.22 -34.51
C HIS A 133 6.30 1.90 -34.78
N PRO A 134 5.96 0.92 -35.65
CA PRO A 134 4.58 0.54 -35.95
C PRO A 134 3.69 0.19 -34.73
N THR A 135 4.29 -0.18 -33.58
CA THR A 135 3.55 -0.51 -32.35
C THR A 135 3.44 0.64 -31.34
N LYS A 136 4.03 1.82 -31.60
CA LYS A 136 3.94 3.04 -30.79
C LYS A 136 4.35 2.91 -29.30
N HIS A 137 5.09 1.86 -28.94
CA HIS A 137 5.56 1.61 -27.55
C HIS A 137 6.93 2.24 -27.23
N GLU A 138 7.64 2.70 -28.25
CA GLU A 138 8.98 3.28 -28.16
C GLU A 138 8.93 4.72 -28.67
N VAL A 139 9.67 5.62 -28.02
CA VAL A 139 9.66 7.05 -28.30
C VAL A 139 11.09 7.51 -28.53
N ARG A 140 11.37 8.24 -29.62
CA ARG A 140 12.68 8.83 -29.84
C ARG A 140 12.68 10.28 -29.37
N PHE A 141 13.51 10.55 -28.38
CA PHE A 141 13.83 11.91 -27.98
C PHE A 141 14.78 12.52 -29.02
N ARG A 142 14.52 13.77 -29.46
CA ARG A 142 15.48 14.50 -30.31
C ARG A 142 16.81 14.66 -29.59
N ASP A 143 16.76 15.09 -28.33
CA ASP A 143 17.91 15.24 -27.46
C ASP A 143 17.97 14.15 -26.37
N GLY A 144 18.22 12.91 -26.79
CA GLY A 144 18.29 11.77 -25.86
C GLY A 144 19.30 11.94 -24.73
N ARG A 145 20.46 12.59 -24.98
CA ARG A 145 21.46 12.86 -23.93
C ARG A 145 20.93 13.78 -22.84
N MET A 146 20.26 14.86 -23.23
CA MET A 146 19.69 15.82 -22.27
C MET A 146 18.65 15.14 -21.38
N VAL A 147 17.77 14.32 -21.96
CA VAL A 147 16.77 13.55 -21.21
C VAL A 147 17.45 12.53 -20.28
N HIS A 148 18.47 11.83 -20.77
CA HIS A 148 19.23 10.88 -19.97
C HIS A 148 19.85 11.56 -18.74
N ASP A 149 20.56 12.66 -18.93
CA ASP A 149 21.29 13.36 -17.87
C ASP A 149 20.32 14.00 -16.87
N PHE A 150 19.18 14.51 -17.34
CA PHE A 150 18.11 15.01 -16.49
C PHE A 150 17.51 13.91 -15.61
N LEU A 151 17.16 12.76 -16.19
CA LEU A 151 16.61 11.62 -15.44
C LEU A 151 17.63 11.07 -14.44
N TYR A 152 18.87 10.82 -14.89
CA TYR A 152 19.94 10.32 -14.04
C TYR A 152 20.22 11.29 -12.88
N GLY A 153 20.46 12.58 -13.16
CA GLY A 153 20.78 13.57 -12.15
C GLY A 153 19.64 13.79 -11.15
N THR A 154 18.39 13.74 -11.61
CA THR A 154 17.20 13.84 -10.75
C THR A 154 17.10 12.65 -9.79
N LEU A 155 17.16 11.43 -10.33
CA LEU A 155 17.01 10.22 -9.52
C LEU A 155 18.20 10.00 -8.61
N HIS A 156 19.42 10.26 -9.09
CA HIS A 156 20.63 10.11 -8.29
C HIS A 156 20.64 11.07 -7.10
N ARG A 157 20.21 12.32 -7.31
CA ARG A 157 20.04 13.29 -6.21
C ARG A 157 18.95 12.87 -5.24
N ALA A 158 17.77 12.49 -5.75
CA ALA A 158 16.65 12.07 -4.91
C ALA A 158 17.00 10.85 -4.04
N LEU A 159 17.78 9.90 -4.57
CA LEU A 159 18.25 8.73 -3.83
C LEU A 159 19.42 9.05 -2.89
N GLY A 160 20.30 9.98 -3.25
CA GLY A 160 21.43 10.41 -2.43
C GLY A 160 21.03 11.22 -1.20
N ASP A 161 19.94 12.00 -1.30
CA ASP A 161 19.37 12.75 -0.18
C ASP A 161 18.76 11.81 0.88
N VAL A 162 18.33 10.61 0.49
CA VAL A 162 17.84 9.59 1.43
C VAL A 162 19.03 8.81 2.01
N ARG A 163 19.67 9.38 3.04
CA ARG A 163 20.72 8.67 3.78
C ARG A 163 20.10 7.54 4.62
N PRO A 164 20.78 6.38 4.76
CA PRO A 164 20.28 5.27 5.57
C PRO A 164 20.08 5.59 7.07
N ASP A 165 20.64 6.69 7.58
CA ASP A 165 20.41 7.16 8.95
C ASP A 165 18.97 7.71 9.17
N ASP A 166 18.31 8.25 8.14
CA ASP A 166 16.92 8.74 8.28
C ASP A 166 15.91 7.61 8.47
N GLN A 167 16.27 6.37 8.13
CA GLN A 167 15.41 5.19 8.34
C GLN A 167 15.57 4.57 9.74
N LEU A 168 16.61 4.96 10.48
CA LEU A 168 16.79 4.60 11.90
C LEU A 168 16.12 5.61 12.83
N ALA A 169 15.66 6.75 12.31
CA ALA A 169 14.70 7.58 13.00
C ALA A 169 13.36 6.82 13.04
N ALA A 170 13.20 6.02 14.10
CA ALA A 170 11.92 5.52 14.56
C ALA A 170 10.84 6.60 14.40
N PRO A 171 9.57 6.25 14.13
CA PRO A 171 8.51 7.25 14.11
C PRO A 171 8.65 8.05 15.39
N ILE A 172 8.79 9.37 15.26
CA ILE A 172 8.65 10.28 16.38
C ILE A 172 7.19 10.10 16.78
N VAL A 173 6.94 9.11 17.64
CA VAL A 173 5.72 9.00 18.38
C VAL A 173 5.73 10.30 19.15
N THR A 174 4.99 11.28 18.65
CA THR A 174 4.72 12.48 19.42
C THR A 174 4.07 11.91 20.66
N ALA A 175 4.83 11.88 21.75
CA ALA A 175 4.38 11.29 22.98
C ALA A 175 3.09 12.03 23.30
N ILE A 176 1.96 11.35 23.10
CA ILE A 176 0.67 11.84 23.52
C ILE A 176 0.86 11.93 25.02
N VAL A 177 1.05 13.15 25.51
CA VAL A 177 1.10 13.42 26.94
C VAL A 177 -0.24 12.94 27.45
N ARG A 178 -0.27 11.73 28.00
CA ARG A 178 -1.41 11.27 28.78
C ARG A 178 -1.47 12.22 29.96
N PRO A 179 -2.53 13.04 30.13
CA PRO A 179 -2.70 13.75 31.38
C PRO A 179 -2.77 12.68 32.48
N THR A 180 -1.89 12.77 33.45
CA THR A 180 -1.91 11.93 34.67
C THR A 180 -2.44 12.79 35.81
N GLY A 181 -3.25 12.19 36.68
CA GLY A 181 -3.93 12.89 37.77
C GLY A 181 -5.46 12.73 37.77
N PRO A 182 -6.15 13.39 38.69
CA PRO A 182 -7.58 13.16 38.97
C PRO A 182 -8.52 13.51 37.81
N GLU A 183 -8.09 14.33 36.84
CA GLU A 183 -8.87 14.61 35.62
C GLU A 183 -8.79 13.50 34.57
N ALA A 184 -7.85 12.55 34.71
CA ALA A 184 -7.74 11.35 33.88
C ALA A 184 -8.37 10.10 34.51
N GLY A 185 -9.10 10.27 35.63
CA GLY A 185 -9.82 9.17 36.30
C GLY A 185 -8.95 8.23 37.13
N GLU A 186 -7.71 8.64 37.46
CA GLU A 186 -6.81 7.86 38.32
C GLU A 186 -7.17 8.08 39.79
N PHE A 187 -8.08 7.26 40.31
CA PHE A 187 -8.43 7.23 41.73
C PHE A 187 -7.40 6.36 42.48
N GLY A 188 -6.81 6.93 43.54
CA GLY A 188 -5.86 6.23 44.40
C GLY A 188 -6.46 4.98 45.07
N PRO A 189 -5.62 4.13 45.70
CA PRO A 189 -6.04 2.83 46.19
C PRO A 189 -7.07 2.99 47.31
N GLN A 190 -8.34 2.75 46.96
CA GLN A 190 -9.38 2.52 47.94
C GLN A 190 -9.26 1.08 48.43
N GLY A 191 -9.23 0.95 49.75
CA GLY A 191 -8.81 -0.23 50.49
C GLY A 191 -9.49 -1.53 50.10
N GLU A 192 -8.76 -2.59 50.41
CA GLU A 192 -9.12 -3.99 50.38
C GLU A 192 -10.60 -4.25 50.74
N MET A 193 -11.36 -4.79 49.80
CA MET A 193 -12.51 -5.63 50.10
C MET A 193 -12.25 -7.01 49.51
N SER A 194 -11.88 -7.94 50.39
CA SER A 194 -11.68 -9.35 50.10
C SER A 194 -13.04 -10.01 49.84
N LEU A 195 -13.26 -10.49 48.62
CA LEU A 195 -14.44 -11.28 48.28
C LEU A 195 -14.01 -12.52 47.49
N ALA A 196 -14.25 -13.66 48.11
CA ALA A 196 -14.26 -15.01 47.57
C ALA A 196 -12.89 -15.70 47.36
N ALA A 197 -12.26 -16.03 48.49
CA ALA A 197 -11.61 -17.32 48.64
C ALA A 197 -12.65 -18.44 48.51
N ASN A 198 -12.75 -19.05 47.33
CA ASN A 198 -13.22 -20.43 47.12
C ASN A 198 -12.99 -20.79 45.65
N LEU A 199 -12.59 -22.04 45.40
CA LEU A 199 -12.31 -22.70 44.11
C LEU A 199 -10.83 -23.04 43.78
N LEU A 200 -9.97 -23.18 44.79
CA LEU A 200 -8.83 -24.11 44.69
C LEU A 200 -9.29 -25.49 45.17
N GLN A 201 -10.05 -26.18 44.32
CA GLN A 201 -10.33 -27.61 44.46
C GLN A 201 -9.23 -28.38 43.72
N SER A 202 -8.31 -28.97 44.48
CA SER A 202 -7.30 -29.91 43.98
C SER A 202 -7.94 -31.19 43.44
N PRO A 203 -7.53 -31.72 42.27
CA PRO A 203 -7.81 -33.11 41.93
C PRO A 203 -6.71 -34.04 42.43
N GLN A 204 -7.14 -35.10 43.12
CA GLN A 204 -6.36 -36.18 43.71
C GLN A 204 -5.72 -37.10 42.66
N ALA A 205 -4.75 -37.89 43.13
CA ALA A 205 -3.96 -38.85 42.38
C ALA A 205 -4.67 -40.20 42.09
N GLN A 206 -4.37 -40.75 40.90
CA GLN A 206 -4.18 -42.19 40.53
C GLN A 206 -5.40 -43.14 40.50
N PRO A 207 -5.42 -44.22 39.65
CA PRO A 207 -4.30 -45.11 39.37
C PRO A 207 -4.07 -45.61 37.94
N SER A 208 -2.89 -46.21 37.82
CA SER A 208 -2.27 -46.97 36.75
C SER A 208 -2.99 -48.26 36.34
N TYR A 209 -2.98 -48.55 35.03
CA TYR A 209 -3.10 -49.91 34.48
C TYR A 209 -1.98 -50.17 33.47
N THR A 210 -1.44 -51.38 33.55
CA THR A 210 -0.29 -51.89 32.80
C THR A 210 -0.69 -52.85 31.67
N ALA A 211 0.04 -52.74 30.56
CA ALA A 211 0.48 -53.78 29.60
C ALA A 211 -0.52 -54.29 28.53
N PRO A 212 -0.05 -54.96 27.43
CA PRO A 212 1.29 -54.97 26.79
C PRO A 212 1.22 -54.77 25.23
N GLY A 213 2.39 -54.70 24.57
CA GLY A 213 2.55 -55.29 23.23
C GLY A 213 2.93 -54.35 22.07
N SER A 214 4.21 -54.39 21.72
CA SER A 214 4.76 -54.58 20.37
C SER A 214 4.02 -54.02 19.15
N GLY A 215 4.66 -53.11 18.41
CA GLY A 215 4.32 -52.89 17.00
C GLY A 215 4.75 -51.53 16.46
N ALA A 216 5.84 -51.51 15.70
CA ALA A 216 6.25 -50.37 14.89
C ALA A 216 5.18 -50.05 13.82
N GLY A 217 4.85 -48.77 13.67
CA GLY A 217 3.95 -48.31 12.62
C GLY A 217 3.56 -46.85 12.79
N ALA A 218 4.35 -45.95 12.22
CA ALA A 218 4.04 -44.53 12.16
C ALA A 218 2.82 -44.29 11.26
N GLY A 219 1.68 -43.94 11.88
CA GLY A 219 0.47 -43.47 11.21
C GLY A 219 0.01 -42.17 11.87
N TYR A 220 0.14 -41.05 11.16
CA TYR A 220 -0.36 -39.76 11.62
C TYR A 220 -1.90 -39.73 11.47
N GLN A 221 -2.63 -39.80 12.58
CA GLN A 221 -4.05 -39.46 12.63
C GLN A 221 -4.24 -38.01 13.11
N TYR A 222 -4.83 -37.18 12.27
CA TYR A 222 -5.26 -35.83 12.60
C TYR A 222 -6.51 -35.88 13.49
N GLN A 223 -6.39 -35.40 14.73
CA GLN A 223 -7.51 -35.23 15.65
C GLN A 223 -8.07 -33.81 15.51
N TYR A 224 -9.28 -33.69 14.95
CA TYR A 224 -9.98 -32.41 14.81
C TYR A 224 -10.65 -32.02 16.13
N THR A 225 -10.15 -30.97 16.78
CA THR A 225 -10.85 -30.32 17.91
C THR A 225 -11.64 -29.11 17.38
N PRO A 226 -12.98 -29.05 17.57
CA PRO A 226 -13.75 -27.87 17.21
C PRO A 226 -13.38 -26.69 18.13
N ARG A 227 -13.08 -25.54 17.53
CA ARG A 227 -12.85 -24.27 18.23
C ARG A 227 -14.18 -23.73 18.76
N PRO A 228 -14.31 -23.37 20.05
CA PRO A 228 -15.54 -22.77 20.56
C PRO A 228 -15.75 -21.39 19.91
N GLN A 229 -16.87 -21.24 19.20
CA GLN A 229 -17.29 -19.96 18.66
C GLN A 229 -17.93 -19.15 19.79
N SER A 230 -17.34 -18.00 20.11
CA SER A 230 -17.95 -16.99 20.96
C SER A 230 -19.17 -16.42 20.24
N ALA A 231 -20.36 -16.90 20.57
CA ALA A 231 -21.61 -16.35 20.08
C ALA A 231 -21.87 -15.02 20.81
N LEU A 232 -21.57 -13.90 20.16
CA LEU A 232 -22.09 -12.62 20.60
C LEU A 232 -23.62 -12.63 20.41
N PRO A 233 -24.41 -12.21 21.42
CA PRO A 233 -25.85 -12.26 21.34
C PRO A 233 -26.37 -11.35 20.21
N VAL A 234 -27.20 -11.92 19.33
CA VAL A 234 -27.71 -11.29 18.09
C VAL A 234 -28.38 -9.92 18.34
N ALA A 235 -28.86 -9.68 19.56
CA ALA A 235 -29.48 -8.42 19.97
C ALA A 235 -28.50 -7.23 19.95
N GLU A 236 -27.24 -7.41 20.34
CA GLU A 236 -26.22 -6.35 20.31
C GLU A 236 -25.83 -5.99 18.87
N ALA A 237 -25.77 -6.99 17.99
CA ALA A 237 -25.48 -6.77 16.57
C ALA A 237 -26.59 -5.96 15.86
N GLN A 238 -27.86 -6.19 16.23
CA GLN A 238 -29.00 -5.47 15.64
C GLN A 238 -29.10 -4.02 16.12
N ALA A 239 -28.70 -3.73 17.37
CA ALA A 239 -28.65 -2.37 17.90
C ALA A 239 -27.61 -1.51 17.17
N ALA A 240 -26.40 -2.05 16.96
CA ALA A 240 -25.33 -1.36 16.23
C ALA A 240 -25.71 -1.02 14.77
N TYR A 241 -26.47 -1.90 14.09
CA TYR A 241 -26.97 -1.63 12.75
C TYR A 241 -28.04 -0.54 12.71
N ARG A 242 -28.91 -0.44 13.73
CA ARG A 242 -29.94 0.61 13.79
C ARG A 242 -29.35 1.99 14.03
N GLU A 243 -28.32 2.08 14.86
CA GLU A 243 -27.67 3.34 15.18
C GLU A 243 -26.93 3.92 13.96
N PHE A 244 -26.36 3.06 13.11
CA PHE A 244 -25.64 3.48 11.90
C PHE A 244 -26.57 4.00 10.79
N PHE A 245 -27.83 3.58 10.75
CA PHE A 245 -28.81 3.98 9.73
C PHE A 245 -29.84 4.99 10.25
N ALA A 246 -29.64 5.56 11.44
CA ALA A 246 -30.49 6.62 11.94
C ALA A 246 -30.27 7.91 11.11
N PRO A 247 -31.34 8.53 10.56
CA PRO A 247 -31.21 9.78 9.82
C PRO A 247 -30.78 10.93 10.75
N LEU A 248 -29.88 11.78 10.25
CA LEU A 248 -29.31 12.91 10.97
C LEU A 248 -30.40 13.86 11.48
N PRO A 249 -30.38 14.27 12.77
CA PRO A 249 -31.34 15.25 13.28
C PRO A 249 -30.98 16.63 12.71
N GLY A 250 -31.84 17.15 11.82
CA GLY A 250 -31.67 18.49 11.24
C GLY A 250 -32.11 18.68 9.78
N ALA A 251 -32.61 17.65 9.09
CA ALA A 251 -33.22 17.83 7.77
C ALA A 251 -34.68 18.29 7.91
N GLU A 252 -34.88 19.59 8.12
CA GLU A 252 -36.20 20.22 8.03
C GLU A 252 -36.80 20.02 6.64
N SER A 253 -38.08 19.67 6.65
CA SER A 253 -38.90 19.26 5.52
C SER A 253 -39.40 20.47 4.74
N GLY A 254 -38.70 20.81 3.67
CA GLY A 254 -39.17 21.75 2.65
C GLY A 254 -40.18 21.10 1.69
N ALA A 255 -41.38 20.80 2.17
CA ALA A 255 -42.52 20.41 1.33
C ALA A 255 -43.54 21.56 1.28
N ALA A 256 -43.52 22.35 0.20
CA ALA A 256 -44.60 23.25 -0.22
C ALA A 256 -44.45 23.44 -1.75
N ALA A 257 -45.27 22.79 -2.59
CA ALA A 257 -46.61 23.21 -3.00
C ALA A 257 -46.65 24.60 -3.67
N CYS A 258 -46.85 24.63 -5.01
CA CYS A 258 -47.99 25.28 -5.68
C CYS A 258 -47.69 25.74 -7.12
N ARG A 259 -48.59 25.30 -8.01
CA ARG A 259 -49.14 25.92 -9.24
C ARG A 259 -48.22 26.17 -10.45
#